data_AF-A0A524FMN9-F1
#
_entry.id   AF-A0A524FMN9-F1
#
_cell.length_a   1.000
_cell.length_b   1.000
_cell.length_c   1.000
_cell.angle_alpha   90.00
_cell.angle_beta   90.00
_cell.angle_gamma   90.00
#
_symmetry.space_group_name_H-M   'P 1'
#
loop_
_entity.id
_entity.type
_entity.pdbx_description
1 polymer ?
#
loop_
_entity_poly.entity_id
_entity_poly.type
_entity_poly.pdbx_seq_one_letter_code
_entity_poly.pdbx_strand_id
1 'polypeptide(L)'
;MKHLRIVTTVIATLFLLTMVFTTTPVQVAAAADSEIIVGTGNISNYIWSSDGTRIAYVTYVDGESWGDLWICDWNGYEVTNHQLLFSEIEVNGLLDWQNNWILLRIRHENDVPEEYYGRGELWKISDNGTELTQITFTYTNGIRTEWWNTAYTNRGTAGWGRFIPGTDLVYFSAHDGNGWWQAHTCKADGTDQWKLISKSSYSFTIGMSPTGNKLVWGTSWYWDEPTTLMSSNVDGTGTVTMKELSFKTSPLVLADGDTVMFNRPDGDIGAIQVDGTDDRVVLNDEYSNYLVNYNPVDGNSFLMRSDRSSDGNDHIYSVDVDGTTIIQLTEGFYNDYNAMYSPDGHSLLYKRLPVNGTSYELIITWVGKQVEDLQSASIKMLFVGDLPGNNIDATITIGFYSNGAHLGVGSHQELINISSESGSVRPVGLGYDEMREHVFFTTFDESEGSDTLEYDVVSHRNYAAWTESERFGTWNGPLSNQTIADSIFWGGIIQFENLTVYFEDGSTFVCNSHLITLSAVFTKTDGVWDSAVFITTSDSEGISIDNRVVTISIRYPVVVSPVFLITIITITAAIGVVAGVVYLRSVRAKPEYHDEYVVYY
;
A
#
# COMPACT_ATOMS: atom_id res chain seq x y z
N MET A 1 -22.19 -10.78 -24.45
CA MET A 1 -22.84 -12.04 -24.91
C MET A 1 -21.89 -13.14 -25.45
N LYS A 2 -20.57 -12.90 -25.63
CA LYS A 2 -19.60 -13.98 -25.96
C LYS A 2 -18.81 -14.54 -24.77
N HIS A 3 -18.73 -13.82 -23.65
CA HIS A 3 -18.01 -14.27 -22.43
C HIS A 3 -18.78 -15.29 -21.58
N LEU A 4 -20.11 -15.36 -21.71
CA LEU A 4 -20.97 -16.25 -20.91
C LEU A 4 -20.93 -17.74 -21.33
N ARG A 5 -20.33 -18.09 -22.48
CA ARG A 5 -20.32 -19.47 -23.00
C ARG A 5 -19.13 -20.32 -22.53
N ILE A 6 -18.08 -19.70 -22.00
CA ILE A 6 -16.88 -20.42 -21.54
C ILE A 6 -17.14 -21.02 -20.14
N VAL A 7 -17.82 -20.28 -19.27
CA VAL A 7 -18.17 -20.71 -17.90
C VAL A 7 -19.09 -21.95 -17.91
N THR A 8 -20.07 -22.03 -18.83
CA THR A 8 -21.01 -23.16 -18.89
C THR A 8 -20.38 -24.48 -19.38
N THR A 9 -19.24 -24.42 -20.09
CA THR A 9 -18.62 -25.62 -20.68
C THR A 9 -17.69 -26.34 -19.70
N VAL A 10 -17.11 -25.62 -18.73
CA VAL A 10 -16.26 -26.21 -17.69
C VAL A 10 -17.09 -26.96 -16.63
N ILE A 11 -18.28 -26.44 -16.31
CA ILE A 11 -19.20 -27.01 -15.30
C ILE A 11 -19.74 -28.40 -15.70
N ALA A 12 -19.87 -28.69 -17.00
CA ALA A 12 -20.49 -29.92 -17.48
C ALA A 12 -19.59 -31.18 -17.40
N THR A 13 -18.28 -31.03 -17.17
CA THR A 13 -17.33 -32.17 -17.22
C THR A 13 -17.02 -32.76 -15.83
N LEU A 14 -17.43 -32.09 -14.74
CA LEU A 14 -17.07 -32.48 -13.36
C LEU A 14 -18.02 -33.48 -12.69
N PHE A 15 -19.16 -33.83 -13.31
CA PHE A 15 -20.26 -34.56 -12.65
C PHE A 15 -20.15 -36.10 -12.64
N LEU A 16 -18.97 -36.68 -12.82
CA LEU A 16 -18.84 -38.12 -13.03
C LEU A 16 -17.73 -38.77 -12.20
N LEU A 17 -17.81 -38.67 -10.87
CA LEU A 17 -17.32 -39.69 -9.94
C LEU A 17 -17.85 -39.43 -8.51
N THR A 18 -18.82 -40.21 -8.03
CA THR A 18 -19.18 -40.24 -6.59
C THR A 18 -19.05 -41.66 -6.06
N MET A 19 -18.22 -41.85 -5.03
CA MET A 19 -18.25 -43.02 -4.15
C MET A 19 -18.71 -42.56 -2.77
N VAL A 20 -19.71 -43.27 -2.25
CA VAL A 20 -20.38 -43.02 -0.98
C VAL A 20 -19.47 -43.42 0.19
N PHE A 21 -19.19 -42.48 1.10
CA PHE A 21 -18.81 -42.82 2.47
C PHE A 21 -19.58 -41.95 3.46
N THR A 22 -20.26 -42.61 4.39
CA THR A 22 -20.95 -41.96 5.50
C THR A 22 -19.93 -41.47 6.53
N THR A 23 -19.86 -40.17 6.80
CA THR A 23 -19.21 -39.65 8.00
C THR A 23 -20.05 -38.58 8.70
N THR A 24 -19.96 -38.60 10.02
CA THR A 24 -20.61 -37.74 11.00
C THR A 24 -20.33 -36.25 10.75
N PRO A 25 -21.29 -35.35 11.07
CA PRO A 25 -21.13 -33.92 10.83
C PRO A 25 -19.98 -33.34 11.66
N VAL A 26 -19.03 -32.70 10.97
CA VAL A 26 -18.04 -31.83 11.59
C VAL A 26 -18.78 -30.60 12.11
N GLN A 27 -18.71 -30.38 13.42
CA GLN A 27 -19.18 -29.14 14.03
C GLN A 27 -18.24 -28.02 13.55
N VAL A 28 -18.70 -27.19 12.61
CA VAL A 28 -18.03 -25.94 12.27
C VAL A 28 -18.09 -25.08 13.52
N ALA A 29 -16.94 -24.88 14.17
CA ALA A 29 -16.82 -23.93 15.26
C ALA A 29 -17.22 -22.57 14.70
N ALA A 30 -18.18 -21.90 15.36
CA ALA A 30 -18.48 -20.51 15.07
C ALA A 30 -17.15 -19.73 15.14
N ALA A 31 -16.88 -18.89 14.13
CA ALA A 31 -15.75 -17.98 14.15
C ALA A 31 -15.77 -17.25 15.49
N ALA A 32 -14.76 -17.51 16.33
CA ALA A 32 -14.62 -16.84 17.61
C ALA A 32 -14.57 -15.33 17.36
N ASP A 33 -15.20 -14.53 18.23
CA ASP A 33 -15.27 -13.06 18.13
C ASP A 33 -13.93 -12.50 17.65
N SER A 34 -13.93 -11.91 16.46
CA SER A 34 -12.72 -11.75 15.66
C SER A 34 -12.34 -10.27 15.42
N GLU A 35 -12.90 -9.38 16.22
CA GLU A 35 -12.38 -8.04 16.44
C GLU A 35 -11.79 -7.98 17.85
N ILE A 36 -10.62 -7.36 17.99
CA ILE A 36 -9.90 -7.34 19.26
C ILE A 36 -9.97 -5.94 19.83
N ILE A 37 -10.66 -5.83 20.96
CA ILE A 37 -10.71 -4.59 21.72
C ILE A 37 -9.37 -4.41 22.45
N VAL A 38 -8.58 -3.45 21.98
CA VAL A 38 -7.32 -3.02 22.62
C VAL A 38 -7.62 -2.22 23.89
N GLY A 39 -8.65 -1.37 23.84
CA GLY A 39 -9.02 -0.54 24.96
C GLY A 39 -10.39 0.09 24.76
N THR A 40 -11.04 0.45 25.87
CA THR A 40 -12.34 1.12 25.87
C THR A 40 -12.26 2.47 26.58
N GLY A 41 -13.16 3.37 26.22
CA GLY A 41 -13.28 4.68 26.86
C GLY A 41 -12.71 5.81 26.02
N ASN A 42 -12.14 6.79 26.70
CA ASN A 42 -11.64 8.01 26.09
C ASN A 42 -10.24 7.82 25.56
N ILE A 43 -10.15 7.41 24.29
CA ILE A 43 -8.89 7.19 23.58
C ILE A 43 -8.67 8.34 22.61
N SER A 44 -7.62 9.12 22.84
CA SER A 44 -7.35 10.30 22.01
C SER A 44 -6.69 9.91 20.69
N ASN A 45 -5.55 9.23 20.77
CA ASN A 45 -4.78 8.74 19.63
C ASN A 45 -3.97 7.48 19.98
N TYR A 46 -3.47 6.82 18.93
CA TYR A 46 -2.82 5.51 18.98
C TYR A 46 -1.87 5.35 17.77
N ILE A 47 -0.91 4.44 17.87
CA ILE A 47 0.04 4.14 16.80
C ILE A 47 0.62 2.72 16.96
N TRP A 48 0.94 2.07 15.85
CA TRP A 48 1.74 0.85 15.81
C TRP A 48 3.23 1.14 16.09
N SER A 49 3.93 0.19 16.70
CA SER A 49 5.39 0.14 16.63
C SER A 49 5.84 -0.07 15.19
N SER A 50 7.05 0.38 14.84
CA SER A 50 7.56 0.29 13.47
C SER A 50 7.68 -1.16 12.95
N ASP A 51 7.82 -2.13 13.84
CA ASP A 51 7.88 -3.56 13.52
C ASP A 51 6.51 -4.27 13.55
N GLY A 52 5.45 -3.54 13.91
CA GLY A 52 4.08 -4.05 13.99
C GLY A 52 3.81 -4.99 15.16
N THR A 53 4.74 -5.15 16.10
CA THR A 53 4.61 -6.10 17.22
C THR A 53 3.98 -5.50 18.47
N ARG A 54 3.81 -4.18 18.53
CA ARG A 54 3.26 -3.46 19.68
C ARG A 54 2.39 -2.29 19.23
N ILE A 55 1.56 -1.83 20.16
CA ILE A 55 0.68 -0.67 19.97
C ILE A 55 0.85 0.27 21.16
N ALA A 56 0.94 1.56 20.88
CA ALA A 56 0.83 2.60 21.89
C ALA A 56 -0.49 3.35 21.73
N TYR A 57 -1.14 3.70 22.83
CA TYR A 57 -2.40 4.44 22.82
C TYR A 57 -2.55 5.33 24.05
N VAL A 58 -3.28 6.44 23.90
CA VAL A 58 -3.45 7.43 24.97
C VAL A 58 -4.89 7.44 25.48
N THR A 59 -5.06 7.10 26.76
CA THR A 59 -6.34 7.22 27.47
C THR A 59 -6.41 8.53 28.24
N TYR A 60 -7.58 9.16 28.34
CA TYR A 60 -7.75 10.40 29.11
C TYR A 60 -9.08 10.44 29.88
N VAL A 61 -9.21 11.38 30.80
CA VAL A 61 -10.45 11.62 31.56
C VAL A 61 -11.21 12.78 30.92
N ASP A 62 -12.54 12.68 30.82
CA ASP A 62 -13.37 13.76 30.28
C ASP A 62 -13.12 15.10 30.97
N GLY A 63 -12.94 16.14 30.17
CA GLY A 63 -12.63 17.49 30.63
C GLY A 63 -11.14 17.76 30.88
N GLU A 64 -10.29 16.72 30.87
CA GLU A 64 -8.84 16.87 30.99
C GLU A 64 -8.17 17.01 29.62
N SER A 65 -7.07 17.79 29.59
CA SER A 65 -6.26 18.01 28.39
C SER A 65 -5.00 17.14 28.33
N TRP A 66 -4.91 16.15 29.22
CA TRP A 66 -3.82 15.19 29.34
C TRP A 66 -4.36 13.82 29.72
N GLY A 67 -3.49 12.81 29.59
CA GLY A 67 -3.83 11.42 29.83
C GLY A 67 -2.63 10.55 30.14
N ASP A 68 -2.82 9.26 29.90
CA ASP A 68 -1.89 8.19 30.16
C ASP A 68 -1.55 7.49 28.83
N LEU A 69 -0.25 7.35 28.56
CA LEU A 69 0.30 6.60 27.44
C LEU A 69 0.48 5.14 27.86
N TRP A 70 -0.25 4.26 27.20
CA TRP A 70 -0.18 2.82 27.35
C TRP A 70 0.55 2.18 26.19
N ILE A 71 1.19 1.04 26.44
CA ILE A 71 1.78 0.16 25.44
C ILE A 71 1.24 -1.27 25.66
N CYS A 72 1.06 -2.02 24.59
CA CYS A 72 0.70 -3.44 24.64
C CYS A 72 1.36 -4.22 23.50
N ASP A 73 1.49 -5.53 23.70
CA ASP A 73 2.07 -6.46 22.73
C ASP A 73 0.99 -7.02 21.81
N TRP A 74 1.33 -7.15 20.52
CA TRP A 74 0.52 -7.73 19.47
C TRP A 74 1.27 -8.89 18.80
N ASN A 75 0.67 -10.08 18.82
CA ASN A 75 1.27 -11.29 18.23
C ASN A 75 0.58 -11.74 16.93
N GLY A 76 -0.36 -10.95 16.40
CA GLY A 76 -1.19 -11.33 15.25
C GLY A 76 -2.52 -12.02 15.60
N TYR A 77 -2.74 -12.33 16.89
CA TYR A 77 -3.90 -13.09 17.38
C TYR A 77 -4.60 -12.43 18.57
N GLU A 78 -3.85 -11.81 19.46
CA GLU A 78 -4.36 -11.18 20.67
C GLU A 78 -3.46 -10.02 21.08
N VAL A 79 -4.03 -9.13 21.90
CA VAL A 79 -3.28 -8.08 22.58
C VAL A 79 -2.98 -8.55 24.01
N THR A 80 -1.72 -8.43 24.42
CA THR A 80 -1.26 -8.82 25.76
C THR A 80 -0.40 -7.72 26.38
N ASN A 81 0.00 -7.87 27.65
CA ASN A 81 0.94 -6.99 28.33
C ASN A 81 0.60 -5.49 28.26
N HIS A 82 -0.63 -5.11 28.61
CA HIS A 82 -0.98 -3.70 28.78
C HIS A 82 -0.15 -3.08 29.92
N GLN A 83 0.69 -2.12 29.57
CA GLN A 83 1.58 -1.43 30.49
C GLN A 83 1.40 0.08 30.37
N LEU A 84 1.30 0.74 31.53
CA LEU A 84 1.37 2.20 31.58
C LEU A 84 2.84 2.60 31.36
N LEU A 85 3.10 3.28 30.25
CA LEU A 85 4.44 3.72 29.86
C LEU A 85 4.78 5.09 30.44
N PHE A 86 3.83 6.02 30.37
CA PHE A 86 4.01 7.40 30.82
C PHE A 86 2.67 8.05 31.17
N SER A 87 2.63 8.81 32.26
CA SER A 87 1.47 9.63 32.63
C SER A 87 1.76 11.10 32.34
N GLU A 88 0.70 11.88 32.18
CA GLU A 88 0.78 13.30 31.84
C GLU A 88 1.25 13.57 30.40
N ILE A 89 0.88 12.70 29.46
CA ILE A 89 0.96 13.00 28.02
C ILE A 89 -0.19 13.95 27.64
N GLU A 90 0.02 14.90 26.71
CA GLU A 90 -1.08 15.73 26.20
C GLU A 90 -2.10 14.86 25.44
N VAL A 91 -3.39 15.22 25.49
CA VAL A 91 -4.41 14.62 24.62
C VAL A 91 -4.06 14.89 23.15
N ASN A 92 -4.07 13.87 22.29
CA ASN A 92 -3.50 13.93 20.94
C ASN A 92 -1.97 14.22 20.93
N GLY A 93 -1.29 13.85 22.01
CA GLY A 93 0.14 14.08 22.24
C GLY A 93 1.03 12.95 21.75
N LEU A 94 0.51 11.76 21.45
CA LEU A 94 1.26 10.67 20.80
C LEU A 94 1.43 10.91 19.28
N LEU A 95 2.64 11.19 18.82
CA LEU A 95 2.85 11.73 17.47
C LEU A 95 3.41 10.73 16.47
N ASP A 96 4.41 9.95 16.89
CA ASP A 96 5.12 9.03 16.00
C ASP A 96 5.82 7.91 16.80
N TRP A 97 6.17 6.82 16.11
CA TRP A 97 6.97 5.75 16.68
C TRP A 97 7.97 5.25 15.63
N GLN A 98 9.25 5.46 15.91
CA GLN A 98 10.34 4.93 15.09
C GLN A 98 11.32 4.10 15.91
N ASN A 99 11.56 2.85 15.49
CA ASN A 99 12.42 1.90 16.19
C ASN A 99 11.95 1.73 17.65
N ASN A 100 12.83 2.02 18.61
CA ASN A 100 12.52 1.93 20.04
C ASN A 100 12.07 3.28 20.64
N TRP A 101 11.80 4.29 19.82
CA TRP A 101 11.48 5.64 20.28
C TRP A 101 10.06 6.04 19.90
N ILE A 102 9.34 6.56 20.87
CA ILE A 102 8.01 7.15 20.71
C ILE A 102 8.14 8.67 20.83
N LEU A 103 7.72 9.39 19.79
CA LEU A 103 7.65 10.85 19.76
C LEU A 103 6.32 11.31 20.37
N LEU A 104 6.38 12.25 21.30
CA LEU A 104 5.21 12.72 22.02
C LEU A 104 5.31 14.16 22.53
N ARG A 105 4.18 14.69 23.01
CA ARG A 105 4.08 15.94 23.76
C ARG A 105 3.60 15.68 25.17
N ILE A 106 4.30 16.22 26.17
CA ILE A 106 3.96 16.07 27.59
C ILE A 106 3.26 17.32 28.12
N ARG A 107 2.45 17.11 29.17
CA ARG A 107 1.71 18.14 29.89
C ARG A 107 2.60 18.96 30.82
N HIS A 108 3.67 18.44 31.38
CA HIS A 108 4.47 19.22 32.30
C HIS A 108 5.91 18.75 32.34
N GLU A 109 6.83 19.72 32.30
CA GLU A 109 8.24 19.53 32.61
C GLU A 109 8.45 19.83 34.09
N ASN A 110 8.99 18.89 34.85
CA ASN A 110 9.38 19.15 36.25
C ASN A 110 10.52 20.17 36.29
N ASP A 111 10.55 21.01 37.34
CA ASP A 111 11.60 22.00 37.61
C ASP A 111 11.74 23.16 36.59
N VAL A 112 10.67 23.50 35.87
CA VAL A 112 10.66 24.67 34.97
C VAL A 112 10.56 26.02 35.70
N PRO A 113 11.16 27.10 35.15
CA PRO A 113 11.02 28.45 35.68
C PRO A 113 9.54 28.87 35.82
N GLU A 114 9.22 29.68 36.83
CA GLU A 114 7.84 30.16 37.13
C GLU A 114 7.18 30.92 35.95
N GLU A 115 8.00 31.40 35.02
CA GLU A 115 7.64 32.09 33.78
C GLU A 115 7.36 31.15 32.58
N TYR A 116 7.54 29.84 32.74
CA TYR A 116 7.37 28.81 31.71
C TYR A 116 6.45 27.67 32.21
N TYR A 117 5.41 27.35 31.47
CA TYR A 117 4.43 26.33 31.83
C TYR A 117 4.91 24.88 31.60
N GLY A 118 6.09 24.67 31.00
CA GLY A 118 6.63 23.33 30.75
C GLY A 118 5.79 22.51 29.77
N ARG A 119 5.30 23.12 28.69
CA ARG A 119 4.37 22.53 27.70
C ARG A 119 4.69 22.97 26.30
N GLY A 120 4.18 22.24 25.31
CA GLY A 120 4.30 22.63 23.89
C GLY A 120 5.68 22.38 23.30
N GLU A 121 6.35 21.34 23.78
CA GLU A 121 7.62 20.87 23.25
C GLU A 121 7.48 19.40 22.84
N LEU A 122 8.30 18.97 21.90
CA LEU A 122 8.40 17.58 21.50
C LEU A 122 9.41 16.86 22.39
N TRP A 123 9.06 15.63 22.74
CA TRP A 123 9.82 14.72 23.56
C TRP A 123 9.87 13.37 22.87
N LYS A 124 10.91 12.58 23.13
CA LYS A 124 10.87 11.14 22.89
C LYS A 124 11.01 10.37 24.17
N ILE A 125 10.29 9.27 24.26
CA ILE A 125 10.47 8.25 25.29
C ILE A 125 10.88 6.94 24.64
N SER A 126 11.76 6.18 25.28
CA SER A 126 12.01 4.81 24.87
C SER A 126 10.75 3.98 25.10
N ASP A 127 10.50 3.02 24.22
CA ASP A 127 9.35 2.12 24.24
C ASP A 127 9.27 1.20 25.49
N ASN A 128 10.33 1.15 26.30
CA ASN A 128 10.38 0.51 27.61
C ASN A 128 10.23 1.51 28.79
N GLY A 129 10.08 2.80 28.50
CA GLY A 129 9.83 3.87 29.47
C GLY A 129 11.05 4.34 30.26
N THR A 130 12.26 3.82 29.97
CA THR A 130 13.45 4.10 30.79
C THR A 130 14.18 5.39 30.43
N GLU A 131 13.99 5.92 29.22
CA GLU A 131 14.70 7.10 28.73
C GLU A 131 13.71 8.12 28.17
N LEU A 132 13.68 9.32 28.77
CA LEU A 132 12.87 10.45 28.31
C LEU A 132 13.79 11.60 27.94
N THR A 133 13.67 12.13 26.72
CA THR A 133 14.53 13.18 26.18
C THR A 133 13.70 14.27 25.53
N GLN A 134 13.93 15.52 25.92
CA GLN A 134 13.38 16.69 25.23
C GLN A 134 14.07 16.88 23.88
N ILE A 135 13.28 17.10 22.84
CA ILE A 135 13.78 17.28 21.46
C ILE A 135 13.78 18.76 21.10
N THR A 136 12.67 19.46 21.38
CA THR A 136 12.54 20.87 21.03
C THR A 136 12.61 21.75 22.27
N PHE A 137 13.13 22.96 22.04
CA PHE A 137 13.27 24.01 23.04
C PHE A 137 12.73 25.32 22.44
N THR A 138 11.57 25.27 21.80
CA THR A 138 10.97 26.39 21.07
C THR A 138 10.78 27.63 21.96
N TYR A 139 10.48 27.45 23.24
CA TYR A 139 10.38 28.54 24.21
C TYR A 139 11.69 29.33 24.38
N THR A 140 12.82 28.64 24.55
CA THR A 140 14.13 29.27 24.82
C THR A 140 14.90 29.62 23.55
N ASN A 141 14.65 28.91 22.44
CA ASN A 141 15.34 29.08 21.16
C ASN A 141 14.63 30.05 20.19
N GLY A 142 13.72 30.88 20.70
CA GLY A 142 13.14 32.01 19.96
C GLY A 142 11.96 31.70 19.04
N ILE A 143 11.50 30.44 18.95
CA ILE A 143 10.29 30.06 18.20
C ILE A 143 9.06 30.29 19.10
N ARG A 144 8.72 31.56 19.33
CA ARG A 144 7.66 31.97 20.26
C ARG A 144 6.73 33.04 19.68
N THR A 145 5.51 33.11 20.22
CA THR A 145 4.57 34.21 19.96
C THR A 145 4.83 35.37 20.92
N GLU A 146 4.95 36.61 20.41
CA GLU A 146 5.37 37.74 21.27
C GLU A 146 4.25 38.72 21.68
N TRP A 147 3.07 38.76 21.03
CA TRP A 147 2.17 39.92 21.21
C TRP A 147 0.65 39.69 21.26
N TRP A 148 0.09 38.67 20.61
CA TRP A 148 -1.38 38.57 20.42
C TRP A 148 -2.05 37.36 21.05
N ASN A 149 -1.29 36.35 21.47
CA ASN A 149 -1.82 35.16 22.13
C ASN A 149 -1.04 34.84 23.41
N THR A 150 -1.55 35.32 24.53
CA THR A 150 -0.97 35.08 25.87
C THR A 150 -1.00 33.60 26.28
N ALA A 151 -1.71 32.73 25.55
CA ALA A 151 -1.68 31.29 25.80
C ALA A 151 -0.35 30.63 25.38
N TYR A 152 0.42 31.26 24.49
CA TYR A 152 1.70 30.75 23.97
C TYR A 152 2.92 31.56 24.40
N THR A 153 2.73 32.67 25.14
CA THR A 153 3.83 33.52 25.59
C THR A 153 4.73 32.84 26.62
N ASN A 154 4.14 31.95 27.43
CA ASN A 154 4.81 31.29 28.56
C ASN A 154 4.93 29.78 28.35
N ARG A 155 4.96 29.29 27.11
CA ARG A 155 5.14 27.87 26.80
C ARG A 155 5.81 27.67 25.45
N GLY A 156 6.24 26.44 25.18
CA GLY A 156 6.69 26.02 23.87
C GLY A 156 5.56 26.06 22.87
N THR A 157 5.94 26.07 21.60
CA THR A 157 5.03 26.23 20.48
C THR A 157 5.05 25.08 19.51
N ALA A 158 5.77 23.98 19.78
CA ALA A 158 5.71 22.79 18.95
C ALA A 158 4.35 22.07 19.08
N GLY A 159 3.80 21.61 17.96
CA GLY A 159 2.43 21.10 17.87
C GLY A 159 2.36 19.69 17.29
N TRP A 160 2.71 19.54 16.01
CA TRP A 160 2.83 18.26 15.34
C TRP A 160 4.30 17.93 15.10
N GLY A 161 4.66 16.64 15.06
CA GLY A 161 6.00 16.19 14.68
C GLY A 161 6.03 14.74 14.21
N ARG A 162 7.04 14.39 13.42
CA ARG A 162 7.42 13.01 13.06
C ARG A 162 8.92 12.87 12.95
N PHE A 163 9.44 11.68 13.24
CA PHE A 163 10.82 11.34 12.89
C PHE A 163 10.96 11.27 11.37
N ILE A 164 12.14 11.62 10.85
CA ILE A 164 12.46 11.51 9.43
C ILE A 164 13.22 10.19 9.18
N PRO A 165 12.63 9.20 8.49
CA PRO A 165 13.26 7.91 8.23
C PRO A 165 14.66 8.00 7.64
N GLY A 166 15.55 7.13 8.13
CA GLY A 166 16.94 7.07 7.68
C GLY A 166 17.84 8.23 8.16
N THR A 167 17.35 9.12 9.02
CA THR A 167 18.11 10.27 9.54
C THR A 167 18.02 10.36 11.07
N ASP A 168 18.75 11.31 11.67
CA ASP A 168 18.67 11.69 13.08
C ASP A 168 17.74 12.89 13.32
N LEU A 169 16.85 13.21 12.36
CA LEU A 169 16.04 14.42 12.37
C LEU A 169 14.56 14.16 12.73
N VAL A 170 13.91 15.20 13.24
CA VAL A 170 12.46 15.32 13.43
C VAL A 170 11.95 16.48 12.58
N TYR A 171 10.88 16.25 11.82
CA TYR A 171 10.12 17.29 11.12
C TYR A 171 8.91 17.69 11.96
N PHE A 172 8.69 18.98 12.19
CA PHE A 172 7.66 19.46 13.12
C PHE A 172 7.08 20.82 12.74
N SER A 173 5.90 21.12 13.29
CA SER A 173 5.29 22.46 13.22
C SER A 173 5.54 23.21 14.52
N ALA A 174 5.90 24.50 14.45
CA ALA A 174 6.00 25.40 15.60
C ALA A 174 5.59 26.84 15.26
N HIS A 175 5.23 27.67 16.26
CA HIS A 175 4.92 29.10 16.04
C HIS A 175 6.18 29.98 16.12
N ASP A 176 6.58 30.56 14.99
CA ASP A 176 7.75 31.45 14.91
C ASP A 176 7.33 32.93 14.71
N GLY A 177 7.18 33.69 15.80
CA GLY A 177 6.97 35.15 15.78
C GLY A 177 5.52 35.65 15.77
N ASN A 178 5.24 36.72 15.01
CA ASN A 178 3.90 37.37 14.91
C ASN A 178 2.86 36.53 14.15
N GLY A 179 3.19 35.30 13.78
CA GLY A 179 2.44 34.48 12.84
C GLY A 179 1.99 33.11 13.35
N TRP A 180 1.35 32.39 12.44
CA TRP A 180 0.82 31.05 12.62
C TRP A 180 1.91 29.98 12.41
N TRP A 181 1.57 28.71 12.58
CA TRP A 181 2.48 27.55 12.48
C TRP A 181 3.42 27.62 11.27
N GLN A 182 4.67 27.21 11.44
CA GLN A 182 5.67 27.05 10.39
C GLN A 182 6.36 25.70 10.51
N ALA A 183 6.88 25.20 9.39
CA ALA A 183 7.49 23.89 9.30
C ALA A 183 8.99 23.96 9.59
N HIS A 184 9.48 23.07 10.44
CA HIS A 184 10.86 23.05 10.94
C HIS A 184 11.44 21.64 10.97
N THR A 185 12.77 21.53 10.96
CA THR A 185 13.49 20.31 11.30
C THR A 185 14.48 20.54 12.44
N CYS A 186 14.72 19.55 13.29
CA CYS A 186 15.78 19.57 14.30
C CYS A 186 16.29 18.15 14.57
N LYS A 187 17.40 18.00 15.31
CA LYS A 187 17.87 16.67 15.72
C LYS A 187 16.98 16.05 16.79
N ALA A 188 16.76 14.75 16.64
CA ALA A 188 16.02 13.92 17.58
C ALA A 188 16.75 13.66 18.90
N ASP A 189 18.01 14.04 19.04
CA ASP A 189 18.80 13.87 20.27
C ASP A 189 18.71 15.08 21.23
N GLY A 190 17.98 16.13 20.84
CA GLY A 190 17.82 17.36 21.62
C GLY A 190 19.03 18.28 21.58
N THR A 191 20.05 18.02 20.74
CA THR A 191 21.33 18.75 20.76
C THR A 191 21.45 19.89 19.75
N ASP A 192 20.41 20.20 18.96
CA ASP A 192 20.58 21.07 17.78
C ASP A 192 19.74 22.35 17.76
N GLN A 193 20.21 23.33 16.97
CA GLN A 193 19.41 24.43 16.48
C GLN A 193 18.40 23.90 15.46
N TRP A 194 17.19 24.43 15.49
CA TRP A 194 16.17 24.12 14.50
C TRP A 194 16.51 24.78 13.16
N LYS A 195 15.92 24.24 12.08
CA LYS A 195 15.97 24.81 10.74
C LYS A 195 14.56 25.05 10.22
N LEU A 196 14.27 26.28 9.81
CA LEU A 196 12.98 26.65 9.22
C LEU A 196 12.89 26.20 7.76
N ILE A 197 11.89 25.38 7.44
CA ILE A 197 11.64 24.78 6.13
C ILE A 197 10.69 25.65 5.31
N SER A 198 9.56 26.08 5.89
CA SER A 198 8.53 26.84 5.17
C SER A 198 8.88 28.32 4.94
N LYS A 199 10.05 28.78 5.41
CA LYS A 199 10.57 30.15 5.25
C LYS A 199 9.53 31.20 5.65
N SER A 200 9.12 32.09 4.75
CA SER A 200 8.14 33.15 5.05
C SER A 200 6.69 32.68 5.06
N SER A 201 6.43 31.43 4.67
CA SER A 201 5.07 30.90 4.56
C SER A 201 4.64 30.23 5.86
N TYR A 202 3.38 30.44 6.24
CA TYR A 202 2.73 29.64 7.27
C TYR A 202 2.47 28.22 6.76
N SER A 203 2.37 27.27 7.67
CA SER A 203 2.19 25.84 7.42
C SER A 203 1.09 25.34 8.35
N PHE A 204 -0.16 25.42 7.89
CA PHE A 204 -1.33 24.98 8.68
C PHE A 204 -1.52 23.47 8.66
N THR A 205 -0.84 22.83 7.75
CA THR A 205 -0.84 21.40 7.55
C THR A 205 0.54 21.01 7.06
N ILE A 206 1.06 19.91 7.57
CA ILE A 206 2.36 19.36 7.19
C ILE A 206 2.22 17.86 7.03
N GLY A 207 2.94 17.33 6.04
CA GLY A 207 3.02 15.91 5.75
C GLY A 207 4.45 15.58 5.33
N MET A 208 4.75 14.30 5.17
CA MET A 208 6.07 13.85 4.78
C MET A 208 5.92 12.56 3.98
N SER A 209 6.76 12.40 2.96
CA SER A 209 6.93 11.12 2.28
C SER A 209 7.29 10.04 3.29
N PRO A 210 6.70 8.83 3.25
CA PRO A 210 7.05 7.73 4.14
C PRO A 210 8.52 7.32 4.09
N THR A 211 9.24 7.63 3.00
CA THR A 211 10.69 7.43 2.90
C THR A 211 11.52 8.53 3.59
N GLY A 212 10.88 9.62 4.03
CA GLY A 212 11.52 10.78 4.62
C GLY A 212 12.23 11.70 3.62
N ASN A 213 12.23 11.41 2.32
CA ASN A 213 12.99 12.19 1.33
C ASN A 213 12.36 13.55 0.96
N LYS A 214 11.03 13.66 1.10
CA LYS A 214 10.25 14.86 0.77
C LYS A 214 9.42 15.32 1.96
N LEU A 215 9.51 16.60 2.26
CA LEU A 215 8.67 17.30 3.23
C LEU A 215 7.57 18.04 2.47
N VAL A 216 6.33 17.96 2.96
CA VAL A 216 5.15 18.61 2.37
C VAL A 216 4.53 19.56 3.40
N TRP A 217 4.05 20.71 2.94
CA TRP A 217 3.26 21.62 3.77
C TRP A 217 2.25 22.40 2.94
N GLY A 218 1.15 22.81 3.58
CA GLY A 218 0.14 23.68 3.00
C GLY A 218 0.21 25.08 3.62
N THR A 219 0.40 26.09 2.77
CA THR A 219 0.43 27.49 3.20
C THR A 219 -0.96 28.10 3.11
N SER A 220 -1.55 28.50 4.23
CA SER A 220 -2.79 29.29 4.25
C SER A 220 -2.55 30.60 4.97
N TRP A 221 -3.22 31.66 4.53
CA TRP A 221 -3.14 32.98 5.17
C TRP A 221 -4.45 33.27 5.89
N TYR A 222 -4.45 33.19 7.22
CA TYR A 222 -5.45 33.78 8.13
C TYR A 222 -6.93 33.37 7.92
N TRP A 223 -7.44 32.46 8.76
CA TRP A 223 -8.85 32.05 8.98
C TRP A 223 -9.74 31.67 7.79
N ASP A 224 -9.46 32.05 6.54
CA ASP A 224 -9.99 31.46 5.31
C ASP A 224 -9.19 31.95 4.07
N GLU A 225 -9.01 31.04 3.10
CA GLU A 225 -8.46 31.21 1.73
C GLU A 225 -6.92 31.20 1.53
N PRO A 226 -6.47 30.96 0.29
CA PRO A 226 -6.18 29.65 -0.34
C PRO A 226 -5.04 28.86 0.34
N THR A 227 -5.09 27.51 0.29
CA THR A 227 -3.93 26.67 0.63
C THR A 227 -3.03 26.50 -0.59
N THR A 228 -1.77 26.93 -0.50
CA THR A 228 -0.75 26.53 -1.48
C THR A 228 -0.02 25.29 -0.97
N LEU A 229 -0.16 24.17 -1.67
CA LEU A 229 0.60 22.96 -1.38
C LEU A 229 2.03 23.12 -1.90
N MET A 230 2.99 22.87 -1.03
CA MET A 230 4.41 22.98 -1.30
C MET A 230 5.16 21.74 -0.85
N SER A 231 6.27 21.44 -1.53
CA SER A 231 7.20 20.38 -1.14
C SER A 231 8.64 20.88 -1.12
N SER A 232 9.53 20.16 -0.45
CA SER A 232 10.98 20.35 -0.52
C SER A 232 11.74 19.10 -0.09
N ASN A 233 13.05 19.10 -0.31
CA ASN A 233 13.94 18.14 0.33
C ASN A 233 14.00 18.39 1.85
N VAL A 234 14.51 17.42 2.62
CA VAL A 234 14.67 17.51 4.09
C VAL A 234 15.45 18.74 4.55
N ASP A 235 16.43 19.17 3.75
CA ASP A 235 17.23 20.35 4.03
C ASP A 235 16.58 21.67 3.56
N GLY A 236 15.31 21.66 3.13
CA GLY A 236 14.58 22.82 2.63
C GLY A 236 15.05 23.33 1.26
N THR A 237 15.96 22.62 0.58
CA THR A 237 16.32 22.89 -0.82
C THR A 237 15.28 22.29 -1.77
N GLY A 238 15.32 22.70 -3.04
CA GLY A 238 14.43 22.15 -4.06
C GLY A 238 12.95 22.39 -3.77
N THR A 239 12.61 23.55 -3.21
CA THR A 239 11.21 23.92 -2.92
C THR A 239 10.40 23.96 -4.21
N VAL A 240 9.26 23.27 -4.24
CA VAL A 240 8.29 23.25 -5.34
C VAL A 240 6.95 23.75 -4.84
N THR A 241 6.31 24.62 -5.61
CA THR A 241 4.88 24.92 -5.46
C THR A 241 4.11 23.90 -6.28
N MET A 242 3.41 22.99 -5.62
CA MET A 242 2.64 21.94 -6.29
C MET A 242 1.34 22.50 -6.85
N LYS A 243 0.53 23.15 -6.01
CA LYS A 243 -0.79 23.68 -6.41
C LYS A 243 -1.31 24.76 -5.48
N GLU A 244 -1.98 25.76 -6.04
CA GLU A 244 -2.80 26.71 -5.29
C GLU A 244 -4.26 26.22 -5.24
N LEU A 245 -4.79 26.03 -4.03
CA LEU A 245 -6.15 25.56 -3.78
C LEU A 245 -6.97 26.68 -3.14
N SER A 246 -8.16 26.95 -3.67
CA SER A 246 -9.07 27.95 -3.10
C SER A 246 -9.70 27.55 -1.76
N PHE A 247 -9.28 26.43 -1.17
CA PHE A 247 -9.82 25.86 0.04
C PHE A 247 -8.70 25.29 0.91
N LYS A 248 -9.02 25.10 2.20
CA LYS A 248 -8.12 24.43 3.14
C LYS A 248 -8.18 22.92 2.94
N THR A 249 -7.04 22.26 3.04
CA THR A 249 -6.93 20.80 3.01
C THR A 249 -5.78 20.33 3.89
N SER A 250 -5.65 19.01 4.08
CA SER A 250 -4.51 18.36 4.71
C SER A 250 -3.92 17.32 3.76
N PRO A 251 -2.62 17.41 3.40
CA PRO A 251 -2.00 16.47 2.50
C PRO A 251 -1.63 15.18 3.25
N LEU A 252 -1.79 14.07 2.57
CA LEU A 252 -1.29 12.75 2.93
C LEU A 252 -0.37 12.31 1.80
N VAL A 253 0.84 11.85 2.12
CA VAL A 253 1.74 11.29 1.09
C VAL A 253 1.63 9.77 1.14
N LEU A 254 1.45 9.13 -0.02
CA LEU A 254 1.35 7.68 -0.11
C LEU A 254 2.72 7.00 0.07
N ALA A 255 2.69 5.67 0.21
CA ALA A 255 3.91 4.86 0.41
C ALA A 255 4.88 4.90 -0.78
N ASP A 256 4.42 5.24 -2.00
CA ASP A 256 5.29 5.55 -3.14
C ASP A 256 6.26 6.72 -2.87
N GLY A 257 5.91 7.58 -1.91
CA GLY A 257 6.68 8.72 -1.46
C GLY A 257 6.55 9.97 -2.34
N ASP A 258 5.79 9.90 -3.42
CA ASP A 258 5.68 10.95 -4.43
C ASP A 258 4.22 11.41 -4.66
N THR A 259 3.22 10.56 -4.39
CA THR A 259 1.82 10.96 -4.56
C THR A 259 1.28 11.65 -3.32
N VAL A 260 0.82 12.89 -3.47
CA VAL A 260 0.19 13.72 -2.43
C VAL A 260 -1.32 13.73 -2.62
N MET A 261 -2.02 13.09 -1.68
CA MET A 261 -3.48 13.05 -1.58
C MET A 261 -4.01 14.21 -0.75
N PHE A 262 -5.19 14.74 -1.10
CA PHE A 262 -5.83 15.81 -0.34
C PHE A 262 -7.36 15.77 -0.45
N ASN A 263 -8.04 16.16 0.63
CA ASN A 263 -9.50 16.29 0.67
C ASN A 263 -9.95 17.57 -0.05
N ARG A 264 -11.12 17.52 -0.70
CA ARG A 264 -11.84 18.69 -1.22
C ARG A 264 -13.09 18.99 -0.37
N PRO A 265 -13.65 20.21 -0.43
CA PRO A 265 -14.75 20.63 0.46
C PRO A 265 -16.07 19.89 0.27
N ASP A 266 -16.27 19.24 -0.88
CA ASP A 266 -17.46 18.51 -1.30
C ASP A 266 -17.45 17.02 -0.93
N GLY A 267 -16.38 16.53 -0.28
CA GLY A 267 -16.20 15.10 -0.02
C GLY A 267 -15.41 14.40 -1.15
N ASP A 268 -14.98 15.14 -2.18
CA ASP A 268 -14.10 14.61 -3.22
C ASP A 268 -12.67 14.43 -2.70
N ILE A 269 -11.92 13.55 -3.37
CA ILE A 269 -10.51 13.30 -3.10
C ILE A 269 -9.69 13.65 -4.34
N GLY A 270 -8.60 14.39 -4.13
CA GLY A 270 -7.62 14.76 -5.16
C GLY A 270 -6.25 14.15 -4.91
N ALA A 271 -5.47 14.07 -5.98
CA ALA A 271 -4.07 13.65 -5.96
C ALA A 271 -3.23 14.60 -6.83
N ILE A 272 -1.97 14.78 -6.45
CA ILE A 272 -0.95 15.49 -7.22
C ILE A 272 0.42 14.90 -6.87
N GLN A 273 1.35 14.89 -7.82
CA GLN A 273 2.72 14.49 -7.54
C GLN A 273 3.45 15.57 -6.74
N VAL A 274 4.43 15.17 -5.93
CA VAL A 274 5.26 16.07 -5.11
C VAL A 274 5.98 17.15 -5.92
N ASP A 275 6.15 16.96 -7.23
CA ASP A 275 6.73 17.93 -8.16
C ASP A 275 5.70 18.86 -8.83
N GLY A 276 4.41 18.70 -8.49
CA GLY A 276 3.29 19.48 -9.03
C GLY A 276 2.69 18.93 -10.32
N THR A 277 3.17 17.80 -10.84
CA THR A 277 2.59 17.13 -12.01
C THR A 277 1.41 16.21 -11.63
N ASP A 278 0.68 15.71 -12.64
CA ASP A 278 -0.44 14.76 -12.48
C ASP A 278 -1.49 15.20 -11.43
N ASP A 279 -1.90 16.47 -11.47
CA ASP A 279 -3.02 16.97 -10.68
C ASP A 279 -4.36 16.43 -11.22
N ARG A 280 -5.06 15.66 -10.40
CA ARG A 280 -6.29 14.97 -10.80
C ARG A 280 -7.30 14.81 -9.68
N VAL A 281 -8.51 14.45 -10.09
CA VAL A 281 -9.58 14.01 -9.19
C VAL A 281 -9.48 12.48 -9.10
N VAL A 282 -9.41 11.95 -7.88
CA VAL A 282 -9.37 10.51 -7.60
C VAL A 282 -10.78 9.99 -7.44
N LEU A 283 -11.56 10.67 -6.60
CA LEU A 283 -12.92 10.31 -6.29
C LEU A 283 -13.80 11.54 -6.38
N ASN A 284 -14.91 11.41 -7.11
CA ASN A 284 -15.99 12.38 -7.20
C ASN A 284 -17.30 11.60 -7.24
N ASP A 285 -17.96 11.56 -6.09
CA ASP A 285 -19.23 10.87 -5.92
C ASP A 285 -20.11 11.61 -4.90
N GLU A 286 -21.30 11.08 -4.62
CA GLU A 286 -22.30 11.73 -3.76
C GLU A 286 -22.06 11.53 -2.26
N TYR A 287 -20.99 10.80 -1.88
CA TYR A 287 -20.73 10.40 -0.51
C TYR A 287 -19.79 11.37 0.21
N SER A 288 -19.88 11.36 1.54
CA SER A 288 -19.05 12.18 2.41
C SER A 288 -17.73 11.45 2.67
N ASN A 289 -16.75 11.63 1.79
CA ASN A 289 -15.47 10.93 1.89
C ASN A 289 -14.39 11.78 2.60
N TYR A 290 -13.58 11.11 3.43
CA TYR A 290 -12.46 11.74 4.12
C TYR A 290 -11.23 10.83 4.07
N LEU A 291 -10.10 11.35 3.59
CA LEU A 291 -8.79 10.73 3.71
C LEU A 291 -8.44 10.49 5.18
N VAL A 292 -8.01 9.26 5.49
CA VAL A 292 -7.66 8.84 6.84
C VAL A 292 -6.16 8.56 6.93
N ASN A 293 -5.65 7.65 6.11
CA ASN A 293 -4.26 7.21 6.11
C ASN A 293 -3.91 6.51 4.78
N TYR A 294 -2.69 5.99 4.62
CA TYR A 294 -2.26 5.24 3.43
C TYR A 294 -1.97 3.77 3.78
N ASN A 295 -1.93 2.90 2.77
CA ASN A 295 -1.40 1.55 2.94
C ASN A 295 0.14 1.58 2.92
N PRO A 296 0.82 1.15 3.99
CA PRO A 296 2.28 1.27 4.11
C PRO A 296 3.06 0.31 3.21
N VAL A 297 2.42 -0.72 2.65
CA VAL A 297 3.11 -1.72 1.83
C VAL A 297 2.92 -1.54 0.34
N ASP A 298 1.72 -1.19 -0.16
CA ASP A 298 1.42 -1.29 -1.60
C ASP A 298 1.76 -0.04 -2.45
N GLY A 299 2.18 1.06 -1.82
CA GLY A 299 2.56 2.29 -2.52
C GLY A 299 1.40 3.12 -3.10
N ASN A 300 0.19 2.57 -3.24
CA ASN A 300 -0.78 3.07 -4.22
C ASN A 300 -2.23 3.01 -3.75
N SER A 301 -2.50 2.61 -2.51
CA SER A 301 -3.84 2.70 -1.92
C SER A 301 -3.87 3.53 -0.65
N PHE A 302 -5.07 3.99 -0.30
CA PHE A 302 -5.32 4.79 0.88
C PHE A 302 -6.57 4.35 1.63
N LEU A 303 -6.60 4.68 2.92
CA LEU A 303 -7.75 4.52 3.78
C LEU A 303 -8.63 5.76 3.72
N MET A 304 -9.92 5.51 3.54
CA MET A 304 -10.96 6.50 3.43
C MET A 304 -12.08 6.19 4.43
N ARG A 305 -12.55 7.19 5.16
CA ARG A 305 -13.82 7.13 5.89
C ARG A 305 -14.93 7.59 4.95
N SER A 306 -16.01 6.85 4.86
CA SER A 306 -17.14 7.15 3.98
C SER A 306 -18.47 6.66 4.54
N ASP A 307 -19.53 7.42 4.30
CA ASP A 307 -20.92 7.10 4.66
C ASP A 307 -21.65 6.28 3.57
N ARG A 308 -20.91 5.76 2.59
CA ARG A 308 -21.46 5.03 1.43
C ARG A 308 -22.16 3.71 1.74
N SER A 309 -22.04 3.20 2.96
CA SER A 309 -22.75 1.98 3.34
C SER A 309 -24.26 2.23 3.35
N SER A 310 -25.03 1.19 3.00
CA SER A 310 -26.49 1.24 3.05
C SER A 310 -27.08 1.50 4.45
N ASP A 311 -26.29 1.31 5.50
CA ASP A 311 -26.66 1.62 6.88
C ASP A 311 -26.53 3.10 7.26
N GLY A 312 -25.88 3.91 6.41
CA GLY A 312 -25.66 5.35 6.60
C GLY A 312 -24.64 5.71 7.70
N ASN A 313 -23.88 4.74 8.21
CA ASN A 313 -22.79 4.99 9.16
C ASN A 313 -21.45 5.17 8.42
N ASP A 314 -20.51 5.82 9.10
CA ASP A 314 -19.15 5.96 8.62
C ASP A 314 -18.37 4.66 8.78
N HIS A 315 -17.90 4.11 7.67
CA HIS A 315 -17.03 2.94 7.65
C HIS A 315 -15.68 3.25 7.01
N ILE A 316 -14.71 2.37 7.25
CA ILE A 316 -13.38 2.47 6.67
C ILE A 316 -13.34 1.67 5.38
N TYR A 317 -12.76 2.27 4.35
CA TYR A 317 -12.58 1.69 3.03
C TYR A 317 -11.11 1.79 2.63
N SER A 318 -10.62 0.80 1.88
CA SER A 318 -9.39 0.90 1.09
C SER A 318 -9.75 1.35 -0.32
N VAL A 319 -8.98 2.27 -0.87
CA VAL A 319 -9.20 2.86 -2.20
C VAL A 319 -7.89 2.93 -2.97
N ASP A 320 -7.90 2.45 -4.20
CA ASP A 320 -6.76 2.59 -5.11
C ASP A 320 -6.61 4.06 -5.55
N VAL A 321 -5.39 4.54 -5.76
CA VAL A 321 -5.12 5.96 -6.05
C VAL A 321 -5.70 6.44 -7.38
N ASP A 322 -6.08 5.53 -8.27
CA ASP A 322 -6.78 5.82 -9.52
C ASP A 322 -8.30 5.92 -9.35
N GLY A 323 -8.82 5.59 -8.16
CA GLY A 323 -10.23 5.64 -7.79
C GLY A 323 -11.08 4.50 -8.34
N THR A 324 -10.47 3.50 -8.99
CA THR A 324 -11.21 2.42 -9.65
C THR A 324 -11.69 1.32 -8.70
N THR A 325 -10.93 1.08 -7.63
CA THR A 325 -11.20 0.04 -6.63
C THR A 325 -11.57 0.67 -5.29
N ILE A 326 -12.71 0.27 -4.72
CA ILE A 326 -13.14 0.70 -3.40
C ILE A 326 -13.63 -0.52 -2.62
N ILE A 327 -12.89 -0.87 -1.56
CA ILE A 327 -13.14 -2.07 -0.74
C ILE A 327 -13.55 -1.63 0.66
N GLN A 328 -14.71 -2.07 1.13
CA GLN A 328 -15.15 -1.84 2.50
C GLN A 328 -14.37 -2.75 3.47
N LEU A 329 -13.72 -2.16 4.47
CA LEU A 329 -12.92 -2.87 5.47
C LEU A 329 -13.63 -3.05 6.81
N THR A 330 -14.55 -2.15 7.15
CA THR A 330 -15.34 -2.23 8.38
C THR A 330 -16.84 -2.13 8.10
N GLU A 331 -17.66 -2.70 8.99
CA GLU A 331 -19.11 -2.70 8.85
C GLU A 331 -19.83 -2.77 10.21
N GLY A 332 -21.16 -2.66 10.18
CA GLY A 332 -22.02 -2.81 11.34
C GLY A 332 -22.66 -1.52 11.82
N PHE A 333 -23.28 -1.56 13.00
CA PHE A 333 -24.02 -0.43 13.57
C PHE A 333 -23.12 0.49 14.41
N TYR A 334 -22.01 0.91 13.83
CA TYR A 334 -20.97 1.73 14.44
C TYR A 334 -20.44 2.75 13.44
N ASN A 335 -19.82 3.81 13.95
CA ASN A 335 -19.00 4.70 13.13
C ASN A 335 -17.52 4.46 13.44
N ASP A 336 -16.73 4.20 12.41
CA ASP A 336 -15.31 3.88 12.51
C ASP A 336 -14.44 5.05 11.99
N TYR A 337 -13.35 5.34 12.71
CA TYR A 337 -12.55 6.55 12.53
C TYR A 337 -11.05 6.31 12.72
N ASN A 338 -10.24 7.19 12.09
CA ASN A 338 -8.79 7.33 12.29
C ASN A 338 -7.98 6.04 12.06
N ALA A 339 -8.49 5.14 11.25
CA ALA A 339 -7.89 3.84 10.98
C ALA A 339 -6.47 3.93 10.40
N MET A 340 -5.63 2.99 10.79
CA MET A 340 -4.29 2.82 10.24
C MET A 340 -3.94 1.34 10.09
N TYR A 341 -3.28 1.00 9.00
CA TYR A 341 -2.71 -0.32 8.83
C TYR A 341 -1.60 -0.58 9.85
N SER A 342 -1.44 -1.83 10.25
CA SER A 342 -0.17 -2.32 10.79
C SER A 342 0.93 -2.14 9.74
N PRO A 343 2.21 -2.01 10.14
CA PRO A 343 3.32 -1.80 9.20
C PRO A 343 3.44 -2.85 8.10
N ASP A 344 2.94 -4.06 8.34
CA ASP A 344 2.90 -5.17 7.38
C ASP A 344 1.62 -5.21 6.53
N GLY A 345 0.66 -4.31 6.75
CA GLY A 345 -0.59 -4.22 6.01
C GLY A 345 -1.68 -5.23 6.40
N HIS A 346 -1.42 -6.16 7.31
CA HIS A 346 -2.34 -7.29 7.59
C HIS A 346 -3.46 -6.97 8.59
N SER A 347 -3.35 -5.87 9.32
CA SER A 347 -4.31 -5.50 10.35
C SER A 347 -4.62 -4.02 10.28
N LEU A 348 -5.81 -3.66 10.74
CA LEU A 348 -6.32 -2.31 10.82
C LEU A 348 -6.55 -1.99 12.30
N LEU A 349 -5.92 -0.92 12.78
CA LEU A 349 -6.16 -0.36 14.11
C LEU A 349 -6.99 0.89 13.96
N TYR A 350 -8.16 0.96 14.61
CA TYR A 350 -9.11 2.06 14.43
C TYR A 350 -9.92 2.36 15.68
N LYS A 351 -10.52 3.55 15.72
CA LYS A 351 -11.49 3.93 16.74
C LYS A 351 -12.89 3.62 16.25
N ARG A 352 -13.69 3.01 17.10
CA ARG A 352 -15.09 2.71 16.85
C ARG A 352 -15.97 3.46 17.83
N LEU A 353 -17.06 4.03 17.35
CA LEU A 353 -18.12 4.64 18.17
C LEU A 353 -19.45 3.92 17.92
N PRO A 354 -20.02 3.21 18.91
CA PRO A 354 -21.36 2.67 18.78
C PRO A 354 -22.39 3.77 18.53
N VAL A 355 -23.36 3.54 17.63
CA VAL A 355 -24.37 4.54 17.24
C VAL A 355 -25.15 5.11 18.44
N ASN A 356 -25.33 4.31 19.50
CA ASN A 356 -25.96 4.71 20.77
C ASN A 356 -24.97 4.80 21.94
N GLY A 357 -23.67 4.74 21.66
CA GLY A 357 -22.59 4.77 22.66
C GLY A 357 -22.08 6.19 22.92
N THR A 358 -21.48 6.39 24.08
CA THR A 358 -20.87 7.67 24.49
C THR A 358 -19.35 7.61 24.52
N SER A 359 -18.74 6.46 24.19
CA SER A 359 -17.31 6.24 24.35
C SER A 359 -16.76 5.42 23.19
N TYR A 360 -15.51 5.70 22.83
CA TYR A 360 -14.83 4.99 21.75
C TYR A 360 -14.27 3.65 22.24
N GLU A 361 -14.13 2.72 21.31
CA GLU A 361 -13.37 1.50 21.45
C GLU A 361 -12.19 1.56 20.49
N LEU A 362 -11.00 1.15 20.94
CA LEU A 362 -9.85 0.95 20.06
C LEU A 362 -9.84 -0.51 19.64
N ILE A 363 -10.01 -0.75 18.35
CA ILE A 363 -10.20 -2.07 17.77
C ILE A 363 -9.04 -2.39 16.85
N ILE A 364 -8.56 -3.64 16.90
CA ILE A 364 -7.79 -4.25 15.83
C ILE A 364 -8.71 -5.20 15.08
N THR A 365 -8.72 -5.09 13.76
CA THR A 365 -9.25 -6.12 12.89
C THR A 365 -8.24 -6.55 11.84
N TRP A 366 -8.44 -7.71 11.24
CA TRP A 366 -7.59 -8.18 10.15
C TRP A 366 -8.06 -7.63 8.81
N VAL A 367 -7.10 -7.27 7.96
CA VAL A 367 -7.36 -7.02 6.53
C VAL A 367 -7.19 -8.35 5.80
N GLY A 368 -8.20 -9.23 5.95
CA GLY A 368 -8.21 -10.58 5.36
C GLY A 368 -7.21 -11.54 6.00
N LYS A 369 -7.54 -12.11 7.17
CA LYS A 369 -6.78 -13.20 7.82
C LYS A 369 -7.16 -14.54 7.24
N GLN A 370 -6.18 -15.31 6.75
CA GLN A 370 -6.45 -16.66 6.27
C GLN A 370 -7.02 -17.52 7.39
N VAL A 371 -8.09 -18.25 7.08
CA VAL A 371 -8.67 -19.23 8.01
C VAL A 371 -8.00 -20.57 7.78
N GLU A 372 -7.04 -20.90 8.65
CA GLU A 372 -6.16 -22.07 8.51
C GLU A 372 -6.92 -23.42 8.49
N ASP A 373 -8.06 -23.49 9.17
CA ASP A 373 -8.89 -24.71 9.23
C ASP A 373 -9.72 -24.96 7.94
N LEU A 374 -9.73 -24.00 7.00
CA LEU A 374 -10.43 -24.13 5.73
C LEU A 374 -9.46 -24.31 4.56
N GLN A 375 -9.92 -24.99 3.52
CA GLN A 375 -9.09 -25.35 2.37
C GLN A 375 -8.58 -24.10 1.64
N SER A 376 -7.33 -24.14 1.19
CA SER A 376 -6.73 -23.15 0.30
C SER A 376 -6.20 -23.79 -0.99
N ALA A 377 -5.88 -22.97 -1.98
CA ALA A 377 -5.33 -23.39 -3.26
C ALA A 377 -4.27 -22.38 -3.72
N SER A 378 -3.01 -22.80 -3.69
CA SER A 378 -1.90 -21.97 -4.13
C SER A 378 -1.53 -22.22 -5.58
N ILE A 379 -1.27 -21.14 -6.32
CA ILE A 379 -0.87 -21.10 -7.71
C ILE A 379 0.47 -20.39 -7.76
N LYS A 380 1.50 -21.07 -8.26
CA LYS A 380 2.84 -20.50 -8.39
C LYS A 380 3.02 -19.91 -9.78
N MET A 381 3.51 -18.69 -9.86
CA MET A 381 3.98 -18.07 -11.09
C MET A 381 5.50 -17.94 -11.04
N LEU A 382 6.15 -18.52 -12.04
CA LEU A 382 7.60 -18.54 -12.17
C LEU A 382 7.97 -17.74 -13.43
N PHE A 383 8.71 -16.65 -13.28
CA PHE A 383 9.23 -15.89 -14.41
C PHE A 383 10.71 -16.22 -14.59
N VAL A 384 11.08 -16.80 -15.75
CA VAL A 384 12.42 -17.33 -16.01
C VAL A 384 13.05 -16.61 -17.20
N GLY A 385 14.24 -16.05 -17.02
CA GLY A 385 15.02 -15.50 -18.12
C GLY A 385 15.49 -16.56 -19.13
N ASP A 386 15.58 -16.18 -20.42
CA ASP A 386 16.15 -17.03 -21.48
C ASP A 386 17.65 -17.39 -21.26
N LEU A 387 18.37 -16.61 -20.44
CA LEU A 387 19.68 -16.92 -19.91
C LEU A 387 19.53 -17.28 -18.43
N PRO A 388 20.26 -18.30 -17.90
CA PRO A 388 20.19 -18.64 -16.49
C PRO A 388 20.50 -17.40 -15.65
N GLY A 389 19.64 -17.13 -14.65
CA GLY A 389 20.01 -16.26 -13.54
C GLY A 389 18.98 -15.27 -13.03
N ASN A 390 17.95 -14.90 -13.79
CA ASN A 390 16.86 -14.07 -13.27
C ASN A 390 15.61 -14.93 -13.08
N ASN A 391 15.26 -15.20 -11.82
CA ASN A 391 14.04 -15.91 -11.46
C ASN A 391 13.20 -15.07 -10.52
N ILE A 392 11.91 -14.98 -10.82
CA ILE A 392 10.88 -14.39 -9.97
C ILE A 392 9.92 -15.51 -9.61
N ASP A 393 9.87 -15.85 -8.33
CA ASP A 393 8.97 -16.85 -7.77
C ASP A 393 7.84 -16.14 -7.01
N ALA A 394 6.66 -16.02 -7.63
CA ALA A 394 5.46 -15.45 -6.99
C ALA A 394 4.44 -16.55 -6.69
N THR A 395 3.75 -16.45 -5.55
CA THR A 395 2.67 -17.39 -5.20
C THR A 395 1.40 -16.61 -4.90
N ILE A 396 0.28 -17.03 -5.50
CA ILE A 396 -1.05 -16.56 -5.10
C ILE A 396 -1.76 -17.72 -4.44
N THR A 397 -2.20 -17.53 -3.20
CA THR A 397 -3.02 -18.46 -2.45
C THR A 397 -4.46 -17.95 -2.47
N ILE A 398 -5.36 -18.69 -3.11
CA ILE A 398 -6.80 -18.43 -3.02
C ILE A 398 -7.33 -19.28 -1.87
N GLY A 399 -8.16 -18.73 -0.99
CA GLY A 399 -8.62 -19.46 0.20
C GLY A 399 -9.57 -18.66 1.06
N PHE A 400 -10.07 -19.23 2.13
CA PHE A 400 -11.02 -18.52 2.99
C PHE A 400 -10.30 -17.53 3.91
N TYR A 401 -10.81 -16.31 3.98
CA TYR A 401 -10.25 -15.23 4.80
C TYR A 401 -11.32 -14.64 5.71
N SER A 402 -10.93 -14.16 6.88
CA SER A 402 -11.79 -13.46 7.81
C SER A 402 -11.30 -12.04 7.99
N ASN A 403 -12.20 -11.06 7.91
CA ASN A 403 -11.97 -9.70 8.40
C ASN A 403 -12.43 -9.53 9.86
N GLY A 404 -12.78 -10.65 10.48
CA GLY A 404 -13.20 -10.76 11.86
C GLY A 404 -14.59 -10.37 12.29
N ALA A 405 -15.35 -9.73 11.42
CA ALA A 405 -16.80 -9.77 11.52
C ALA A 405 -17.36 -10.91 10.65
N HIS A 406 -16.69 -11.24 9.55
CA HIS A 406 -17.19 -12.15 8.53
C HIS A 406 -16.11 -13.03 7.91
N LEU A 407 -16.48 -14.27 7.61
CA LEU A 407 -15.73 -15.10 6.69
C LEU A 407 -15.98 -14.61 5.28
N GLY A 408 -15.00 -14.66 4.40
CA GLY A 408 -15.11 -14.41 2.98
C GLY A 408 -14.17 -15.32 2.23
N VAL A 409 -14.13 -15.15 0.91
CA VAL A 409 -13.05 -15.72 0.13
C VAL A 409 -12.27 -14.62 -0.55
N GLY A 410 -10.97 -14.77 -0.50
CA GLY A 410 -9.99 -13.83 -0.98
C GLY A 410 -8.88 -14.53 -1.71
N SER A 411 -7.97 -13.72 -2.19
CA SER A 411 -6.65 -14.17 -2.59
C SER A 411 -5.61 -13.47 -1.73
N HIS A 412 -4.65 -14.24 -1.24
CA HIS A 412 -3.44 -13.73 -0.63
C HIS A 412 -2.29 -13.93 -1.61
N GLN A 413 -1.67 -12.83 -1.97
CA GLN A 413 -0.49 -12.77 -2.80
C GLN A 413 0.71 -12.86 -1.84
N GLU A 414 1.39 -14.00 -1.87
CA GLU A 414 2.57 -14.26 -1.07
C GLU A 414 3.83 -13.76 -1.77
N LEU A 415 4.80 -13.43 -0.91
CA LEU A 415 6.17 -13.01 -1.17
C LEU A 415 6.71 -13.47 -2.53
N ILE A 416 7.21 -12.50 -3.30
CA ILE A 416 8.08 -12.81 -4.43
C ILE A 416 9.49 -13.13 -3.90
N ASN A 417 10.01 -14.32 -4.19
CA ASN A 417 11.45 -14.56 -4.09
C ASN A 417 12.12 -14.14 -5.39
N ILE A 418 12.97 -13.10 -5.33
CA ILE A 418 13.74 -12.64 -6.48
C ILE A 418 15.18 -13.12 -6.36
N SER A 419 15.67 -13.78 -7.42
CA SER A 419 17.09 -14.09 -7.56
C SER A 419 17.63 -13.54 -8.87
N SER A 420 18.85 -12.99 -8.81
CA SER A 420 19.59 -12.48 -9.96
C SER A 420 21.02 -13.02 -9.94
N GLU A 421 21.53 -13.47 -11.09
CA GLU A 421 22.93 -13.82 -11.25
C GLU A 421 23.81 -12.58 -11.40
N SER A 422 25.10 -12.73 -11.09
CA SER A 422 26.06 -11.63 -11.20
C SER A 422 26.15 -11.12 -12.64
N GLY A 423 25.78 -9.86 -12.86
CA GLY A 423 25.88 -9.17 -14.16
C GLY A 423 24.56 -9.02 -14.92
N SER A 424 23.44 -9.54 -14.40
CA SER A 424 22.10 -9.19 -14.91
C SER A 424 21.54 -7.96 -14.19
N VAL A 425 20.57 -7.28 -14.83
CA VAL A 425 19.75 -6.28 -14.14
C VAL A 425 18.75 -7.02 -13.26
N ARG A 426 18.71 -6.71 -11.97
CA ARG A 426 17.84 -7.38 -10.99
C ARG A 426 16.39 -6.91 -11.16
N PRO A 427 15.40 -7.83 -11.20
CA PRO A 427 14.00 -7.45 -11.11
C PRO A 427 13.67 -6.93 -9.71
N VAL A 428 12.73 -6.00 -9.60
CA VAL A 428 12.28 -5.42 -8.32
C VAL A 428 10.84 -5.78 -7.97
N GLY A 429 10.05 -6.19 -8.96
CA GLY A 429 8.69 -6.67 -8.73
C GLY A 429 7.89 -6.87 -10.01
N LEU A 430 6.62 -7.20 -9.82
CA LEU A 430 5.64 -7.37 -10.90
C LEU A 430 4.54 -6.33 -10.81
N GLY A 431 3.97 -6.00 -11.96
CA GLY A 431 2.73 -5.23 -12.09
C GLY A 431 1.86 -5.80 -13.21
N TYR A 432 0.75 -5.13 -13.49
CA TYR A 432 -0.22 -5.51 -14.52
C TYR A 432 -0.99 -4.28 -14.96
N ASP A 433 -1.42 -4.29 -16.22
CA ASP A 433 -2.30 -3.23 -16.72
C ASP A 433 -3.60 -3.29 -15.93
N GLU A 434 -4.23 -4.48 -15.82
CA GLU A 434 -5.46 -4.68 -15.07
C GLU A 434 -5.47 -6.06 -14.41
N MET A 435 -5.93 -6.16 -13.17
CA MET A 435 -6.29 -7.39 -12.51
C MET A 435 -7.78 -7.36 -12.19
N ARG A 436 -8.52 -8.39 -12.62
CA ARG A 436 -9.91 -8.61 -12.20
C ARG A 436 -10.00 -9.84 -11.32
N GLU A 437 -10.54 -9.68 -10.12
CA GLU A 437 -10.91 -10.78 -9.25
C GLU A 437 -12.43 -10.96 -9.29
N HIS A 438 -12.86 -12.09 -9.83
CA HIS A 438 -14.26 -12.50 -9.89
C HIS A 438 -14.47 -13.60 -8.86
N VAL A 439 -15.28 -13.32 -7.85
CA VAL A 439 -15.65 -14.29 -6.82
C VAL A 439 -17.09 -14.73 -7.03
N PHE A 440 -17.32 -16.03 -6.98
CA PHE A 440 -18.66 -16.58 -7.19
C PHE A 440 -18.98 -17.75 -6.25
N PHE A 441 -20.26 -17.82 -5.89
CA PHE A 441 -20.81 -18.82 -4.97
C PHE A 441 -21.90 -19.62 -5.67
N THR A 442 -21.97 -20.93 -5.47
CA THR A 442 -23.12 -21.70 -5.94
C THR A 442 -23.58 -22.69 -4.88
N THR A 443 -24.79 -22.46 -4.36
CA THR A 443 -25.51 -23.44 -3.55
C THR A 443 -26.34 -24.33 -4.46
N PHE A 444 -26.45 -25.61 -4.12
CA PHE A 444 -27.37 -26.52 -4.80
C PHE A 444 -28.43 -26.95 -3.80
N ASP A 445 -29.63 -26.39 -3.92
CA ASP A 445 -30.81 -26.93 -3.28
C ASP A 445 -31.60 -27.76 -4.30
N GLU A 446 -31.73 -29.07 -4.06
CA GLU A 446 -32.50 -29.98 -4.92
C GLU A 446 -33.99 -29.59 -5.05
N SER A 447 -34.50 -28.73 -4.16
CA SER A 447 -35.89 -28.30 -4.10
C SER A 447 -36.17 -26.89 -4.66
N GLU A 448 -35.18 -25.98 -4.67
CA GLU A 448 -35.36 -24.57 -5.09
C GLU A 448 -34.46 -24.11 -6.25
N GLY A 449 -33.45 -24.90 -6.66
CA GLY A 449 -32.52 -24.54 -7.74
C GLY A 449 -31.17 -24.01 -7.23
N SER A 450 -30.34 -23.48 -8.13
CA SER A 450 -29.02 -22.90 -7.81
C SER A 450 -29.11 -21.40 -7.62
N ASP A 451 -28.62 -20.87 -6.49
CA ASP A 451 -28.43 -19.43 -6.29
C ASP A 451 -26.96 -19.06 -6.50
N THR A 452 -26.68 -17.91 -7.11
CA THR A 452 -25.31 -17.47 -7.43
C THR A 452 -25.10 -16.01 -7.03
N LEU A 453 -24.23 -15.80 -6.05
CA LEU A 453 -23.69 -14.49 -5.67
C LEU A 453 -22.39 -14.29 -6.44
N GLU A 454 -22.22 -13.13 -7.08
CA GLU A 454 -21.02 -12.76 -7.83
C GLU A 454 -20.60 -11.34 -7.46
N TYR A 455 -19.29 -11.11 -7.30
CA TYR A 455 -18.72 -9.78 -7.16
C TYR A 455 -17.38 -9.69 -7.90
N ASP A 456 -17.12 -8.52 -8.47
CA ASP A 456 -15.94 -8.23 -9.28
C ASP A 456 -15.14 -7.11 -8.62
N VAL A 457 -13.86 -7.38 -8.35
CA VAL A 457 -12.87 -6.37 -7.96
C VAL A 457 -11.96 -6.15 -9.16
N VAL A 458 -11.70 -4.89 -9.51
CA VAL A 458 -10.77 -4.52 -10.58
C VAL A 458 -9.69 -3.66 -9.94
N SER A 459 -8.42 -3.91 -10.23
CA SER A 459 -7.30 -3.06 -9.83
C SER A 459 -6.30 -2.89 -10.98
N HIS A 460 -5.49 -1.83 -10.95
CA HIS A 460 -4.48 -1.54 -11.97
C HIS A 460 -3.14 -1.28 -11.27
N ARG A 461 -2.06 -1.95 -11.70
CA ARG A 461 -0.74 -1.84 -11.04
C ARG A 461 0.36 -1.64 -12.07
N ASN A 462 0.42 -0.43 -12.62
CA ASN A 462 1.43 0.01 -13.60
C ASN A 462 2.79 0.39 -12.96
N TYR A 463 3.16 -0.33 -11.90
CA TYR A 463 4.40 -0.18 -11.12
C TYR A 463 4.79 -1.54 -10.51
N ALA A 464 5.96 -1.62 -9.88
CA ALA A 464 6.42 -2.83 -9.19
C ALA A 464 5.64 -2.99 -7.87
N ALA A 465 4.53 -3.73 -7.91
CA ALA A 465 3.60 -3.85 -6.79
C ALA A 465 3.54 -5.24 -6.13
N TRP A 466 4.19 -6.22 -6.75
CA TRP A 466 4.49 -7.48 -6.09
C TRP A 466 6.00 -7.50 -5.90
N THR A 467 6.45 -7.06 -4.73
CA THR A 467 7.87 -6.91 -4.39
C THR A 467 8.26 -7.90 -3.30
N GLU A 468 9.55 -7.98 -2.95
CA GLU A 468 10.00 -8.79 -1.79
C GLU A 468 9.46 -8.25 -0.46
N SER A 469 9.06 -6.98 -0.40
CA SER A 469 8.51 -6.32 0.78
C SER A 469 6.98 -6.28 0.83
N GLU A 470 6.32 -6.48 -0.31
CA GLU A 470 4.87 -6.38 -0.42
C GLU A 470 4.19 -7.73 -0.25
N ARG A 471 3.18 -7.75 0.63
CA ARG A 471 2.22 -8.83 0.78
C ARG A 471 0.85 -8.21 0.74
N PHE A 472 -0.03 -8.79 -0.08
CA PHE A 472 -1.36 -8.25 -0.27
C PHE A 472 -2.38 -9.37 -0.13
N GLY A 473 -3.44 -9.13 0.62
CA GLY A 473 -4.61 -9.98 0.66
C GLY A 473 -5.83 -9.20 0.21
N THR A 474 -6.66 -9.79 -0.63
CA THR A 474 -8.03 -9.35 -0.81
C THR A 474 -8.93 -10.12 0.14
N TRP A 475 -9.98 -9.46 0.59
CA TRP A 475 -11.14 -10.10 1.17
C TRP A 475 -12.33 -9.65 0.33
N ASN A 476 -13.00 -10.59 -0.33
CA ASN A 476 -14.06 -10.26 -1.29
C ASN A 476 -15.46 -10.41 -0.69
N GLY A 477 -15.63 -9.94 0.55
CA GLY A 477 -16.95 -9.79 1.15
C GLY A 477 -17.42 -10.94 2.04
N PRO A 478 -18.53 -10.73 2.75
CA PRO A 478 -18.99 -11.62 3.80
C PRO A 478 -19.79 -12.81 3.26
N LEU A 479 -19.46 -13.98 3.78
CA LEU A 479 -20.17 -15.23 3.65
C LEU A 479 -21.03 -15.46 4.89
N SER A 480 -22.31 -15.76 4.68
CA SER A 480 -23.17 -16.17 5.78
C SER A 480 -22.84 -17.61 6.22
N ASN A 481 -23.06 -17.92 7.50
CA ASN A 481 -22.95 -19.29 8.01
C ASN A 481 -23.84 -20.27 7.24
N GLN A 482 -25.00 -19.82 6.76
CA GLN A 482 -25.90 -20.59 5.93
C GLN A 482 -25.27 -20.87 4.55
N THR A 483 -24.66 -19.86 3.93
CA THR A 483 -23.94 -20.01 2.66
C THR A 483 -22.81 -21.03 2.76
N ILE A 484 -22.05 -21.05 3.87
CA ILE A 484 -20.95 -22.01 4.11
C ILE A 484 -21.46 -23.43 4.41
N ALA A 485 -22.64 -23.53 5.01
CA ALA A 485 -23.27 -24.81 5.32
C ALA A 485 -23.86 -25.46 4.06
N ASP A 486 -24.48 -24.65 3.20
CA ASP A 486 -25.24 -25.08 2.01
C ASP A 486 -24.43 -25.11 0.72
N SER A 487 -23.20 -24.56 0.73
CA SER A 487 -22.35 -24.52 -0.47
C SER A 487 -21.75 -25.88 -0.77
N ILE A 488 -21.96 -26.33 -2.02
CA ILE A 488 -21.27 -27.47 -2.61
C ILE A 488 -20.07 -26.98 -3.43
N PHE A 489 -20.12 -25.75 -3.96
CA PHE A 489 -19.10 -25.17 -4.84
C PHE A 489 -18.84 -23.69 -4.50
N TRP A 490 -17.56 -23.33 -4.39
CA TRP A 490 -17.09 -21.95 -4.35
C TRP A 490 -15.95 -21.77 -5.37
N GLY A 491 -15.80 -20.59 -5.98
CA GLY A 491 -14.64 -20.33 -6.83
C GLY A 491 -14.23 -18.87 -6.90
N GLY A 492 -12.94 -18.67 -7.14
CA GLY A 492 -12.33 -17.38 -7.40
C GLY A 492 -11.59 -17.44 -8.73
N ILE A 493 -11.75 -16.41 -9.54
CA ILE A 493 -11.05 -16.24 -10.81
C ILE A 493 -10.28 -14.92 -10.73
N ILE A 494 -8.96 -14.99 -10.90
CA ILE A 494 -8.10 -13.82 -11.02
C ILE A 494 -7.64 -13.74 -12.48
N GLN A 495 -7.92 -12.62 -13.12
CA GLN A 495 -7.52 -12.34 -14.49
C GLN A 495 -6.49 -11.22 -14.49
N PHE A 496 -5.32 -11.46 -15.07
CA PHE A 496 -4.32 -10.43 -15.31
C PHE A 496 -4.28 -10.07 -16.79
N GLU A 497 -4.43 -8.80 -17.11
CA GLU A 497 -4.11 -8.21 -18.41
C GLU A 497 -2.68 -7.67 -18.37
N ASN A 498 -1.83 -8.14 -19.29
CA ASN A 498 -0.43 -7.72 -19.49
C ASN A 498 0.42 -7.68 -18.19
N LEU A 499 0.78 -8.84 -17.64
CA LEU A 499 1.77 -8.91 -16.55
C LEU A 499 3.10 -8.28 -16.98
N THR A 500 3.64 -7.41 -16.14
CA THR A 500 4.86 -6.65 -16.43
C THR A 500 5.89 -6.87 -15.33
N VAL A 501 7.14 -7.15 -15.72
CA VAL A 501 8.30 -7.23 -14.83
C VAL A 501 9.00 -5.87 -14.80
N TYR A 502 9.30 -5.36 -13.60
CA TYR A 502 10.04 -4.11 -13.39
C TYR A 502 11.47 -4.40 -12.90
N PHE A 503 12.44 -3.61 -13.34
CA PHE A 503 13.87 -3.80 -13.05
C PHE A 503 14.48 -2.60 -12.30
N GLU A 504 15.57 -2.83 -11.55
CA GLU A 504 16.27 -1.80 -10.75
C GLU A 504 16.79 -0.61 -11.59
N ASP A 505 17.06 -0.81 -12.89
CA ASP A 505 17.51 0.25 -13.80
C ASP A 505 16.36 1.07 -14.42
N GLY A 506 15.11 0.80 -14.02
CA GLY A 506 13.90 1.43 -14.52
C GLY A 506 13.37 0.84 -15.82
N SER A 507 14.02 -0.17 -16.40
CA SER A 507 13.45 -0.90 -17.54
C SER A 507 12.28 -1.79 -17.12
N THR A 508 11.41 -2.12 -18.08
CA THR A 508 10.27 -3.01 -17.89
C THR A 508 10.17 -4.05 -19.00
N PHE A 509 9.55 -5.18 -18.69
CA PHE A 509 9.27 -6.25 -19.65
C PHE A 509 7.82 -6.72 -19.52
N VAL A 510 7.00 -6.44 -20.53
CA VAL A 510 5.65 -7.00 -20.63
C VAL A 510 5.77 -8.46 -21.02
N CYS A 511 5.26 -9.34 -20.18
CA CYS A 511 5.16 -10.76 -20.45
C CYS A 511 4.12 -10.95 -21.57
N ASN A 512 4.47 -11.62 -22.66
CA ASN A 512 3.71 -11.73 -23.92
C ASN A 512 2.24 -12.23 -23.81
N SER A 513 1.70 -12.47 -22.61
CA SER A 513 0.29 -12.79 -22.38
C SER A 513 -0.60 -11.55 -22.42
N HIS A 514 -1.62 -11.58 -23.27
CA HIS A 514 -2.68 -10.58 -23.21
C HIS A 514 -3.70 -10.81 -22.08
N LEU A 515 -3.94 -12.06 -21.67
CA LEU A 515 -4.79 -12.39 -20.51
C LEU A 515 -4.33 -13.70 -19.86
N ILE A 516 -4.00 -13.69 -18.56
CA ILE A 516 -3.78 -14.88 -17.74
C ILE A 516 -4.95 -15.01 -16.78
N THR A 517 -5.66 -16.12 -16.85
CA THR A 517 -6.76 -16.44 -15.93
C THR A 517 -6.33 -17.57 -15.01
N LEU A 518 -6.27 -17.27 -13.72
CA LEU A 518 -6.03 -18.21 -12.64
C LEU A 518 -7.36 -18.45 -11.95
N SER A 519 -7.76 -19.70 -11.73
CA SER A 519 -8.95 -19.98 -10.95
C SER A 519 -8.72 -21.10 -9.98
N ALA A 520 -9.39 -20.99 -8.84
CA ALA A 520 -9.49 -22.06 -7.87
C ALA A 520 -10.96 -22.32 -7.57
N VAL A 521 -11.29 -23.59 -7.44
CA VAL A 521 -12.63 -24.09 -7.17
C VAL A 521 -12.54 -24.94 -5.92
N PHE A 522 -13.41 -24.68 -4.97
CA PHE A 522 -13.48 -25.35 -3.69
C PHE A 522 -14.80 -26.09 -3.63
N THR A 523 -14.73 -27.38 -3.36
CA THR A 523 -15.90 -28.26 -3.33
C THR A 523 -16.02 -28.86 -1.94
N LYS A 524 -17.23 -28.82 -1.37
CA LYS A 524 -17.51 -29.45 -0.08
C LYS A 524 -18.35 -30.70 -0.30
N THR A 525 -17.76 -31.86 -0.03
CA THR A 525 -18.44 -33.17 -0.13
C THR A 525 -18.41 -33.87 1.21
N ASP A 526 -19.57 -34.29 1.72
CA ASP A 526 -19.71 -34.97 3.02
C ASP A 526 -19.04 -34.23 4.21
N GLY A 527 -19.03 -32.90 4.15
CA GLY A 527 -18.43 -32.04 5.18
C GLY A 527 -16.91 -31.82 5.03
N VAL A 528 -16.27 -32.38 4.01
CA VAL A 528 -14.84 -32.22 3.71
C VAL A 528 -14.65 -31.29 2.52
N TRP A 529 -13.74 -30.33 2.64
CA TRP A 529 -13.36 -29.43 1.55
C TRP A 529 -12.25 -30.05 0.68
N ASP A 530 -12.36 -29.85 -0.63
CA ASP A 530 -11.32 -30.13 -1.62
C ASP A 530 -11.13 -28.90 -2.52
N SER A 531 -9.97 -28.78 -3.20
CA SER A 531 -9.70 -27.68 -4.13
C SER A 531 -9.10 -28.11 -5.47
N ALA A 532 -9.72 -27.66 -6.55
CA ALA A 532 -9.18 -27.74 -7.91
C ALA A 532 -8.64 -26.37 -8.34
N VAL A 533 -7.61 -26.36 -9.18
CA VAL A 533 -7.03 -25.15 -9.76
C VAL A 533 -7.04 -25.28 -11.27
N PHE A 534 -7.37 -24.19 -11.97
CA PHE A 534 -7.25 -24.10 -13.41
C PHE A 534 -6.47 -22.86 -13.79
N ILE A 535 -5.62 -23.00 -14.80
CA ILE A 535 -4.84 -21.90 -15.36
C ILE A 535 -5.12 -21.89 -16.86
N THR A 536 -5.47 -20.72 -17.40
CA THR A 536 -5.61 -20.53 -18.85
C THR A 536 -4.97 -19.22 -19.26
N THR A 537 -4.56 -19.14 -20.52
CA THR A 537 -3.93 -17.96 -21.11
C THR A 537 -4.54 -17.67 -22.48
N SER A 538 -4.61 -16.41 -22.89
CA SER A 538 -5.11 -16.02 -24.21
C SER A 538 -4.22 -16.51 -25.36
N ASP A 539 -2.93 -16.67 -25.10
CA ASP A 539 -1.91 -17.19 -26.00
C ASP A 539 -0.91 -18.05 -25.20
N SER A 540 -0.05 -18.81 -25.88
CA SER A 540 0.89 -19.75 -25.25
C SER A 540 2.36 -19.40 -25.55
N GLU A 541 2.63 -18.21 -26.08
CA GLU A 541 3.98 -17.86 -26.52
C GLU A 541 4.91 -17.59 -25.33
N GLY A 542 5.85 -18.50 -25.09
CA GLY A 542 6.80 -18.38 -23.97
C GLY A 542 6.20 -18.78 -22.61
N ILE A 543 5.03 -19.42 -22.59
CA ILE A 543 4.36 -19.88 -21.37
C ILE A 543 4.31 -21.41 -21.34
N SER A 544 4.60 -22.00 -20.18
CA SER A 544 4.30 -23.40 -19.89
C SER A 544 3.50 -23.53 -18.60
N ILE A 545 2.46 -24.36 -18.63
CA ILE A 545 1.60 -24.64 -17.47
C ILE A 545 1.85 -26.09 -17.07
N ASP A 546 2.25 -26.30 -15.82
CA ASP A 546 2.38 -27.63 -15.22
C ASP A 546 1.70 -27.65 -13.84
N ASN A 547 0.62 -28.42 -13.74
CA ASN A 547 -0.19 -28.54 -12.53
C ASN A 547 -0.63 -27.16 -11.99
N ARG A 548 -0.09 -26.73 -10.84
CA ARG A 548 -0.36 -25.44 -10.17
C ARG A 548 0.72 -24.39 -10.44
N VAL A 549 1.56 -24.59 -11.46
CA VAL A 549 2.70 -23.72 -11.80
C VAL A 549 2.52 -23.15 -13.20
N VAL A 550 2.56 -21.82 -13.31
CA VAL A 550 2.66 -21.08 -14.56
C VAL A 550 4.09 -20.61 -14.72
N THR A 551 4.77 -21.03 -15.78
CA THR A 551 6.11 -20.53 -16.10
C THR A 551 6.04 -19.58 -17.28
N ILE A 552 6.59 -18.38 -17.12
CA ILE A 552 6.58 -17.31 -18.11
C ILE A 552 8.04 -16.97 -18.46
N SER A 553 8.38 -17.07 -19.73
CA SER A 553 9.74 -16.81 -20.20
C SER A 553 9.98 -15.31 -20.40
N ILE A 554 10.97 -14.75 -19.71
CA ILE A 554 11.44 -13.38 -19.92
C ILE A 554 12.47 -13.42 -21.05
N ARG A 555 12.06 -13.00 -22.25
CA ARG A 555 12.95 -12.92 -23.41
C ARG A 555 13.64 -11.57 -23.45
N TYR A 556 14.94 -11.54 -23.15
CA TYR A 556 15.70 -10.32 -23.36
C TYR A 556 15.69 -9.98 -24.85
N PRO A 557 15.38 -8.72 -25.24
CA PRO A 557 15.76 -8.26 -26.56
C PRO A 557 17.27 -8.44 -26.65
N VAL A 558 17.74 -9.25 -27.60
CA VAL A 558 19.17 -9.51 -27.78
C VAL A 558 19.84 -8.16 -27.97
N VAL A 559 20.55 -7.68 -26.94
CA VAL A 559 21.41 -6.51 -27.06
C VAL A 559 22.57 -6.96 -27.93
N VAL A 560 22.44 -6.77 -29.24
CA VAL A 560 23.54 -6.96 -30.15
C VAL A 560 24.56 -5.89 -29.78
N SER A 561 25.56 -6.27 -28.99
CA SER A 561 26.64 -5.36 -28.59
C SER A 561 27.14 -4.62 -29.84
N PRO A 562 27.39 -3.30 -29.76
CA PRO A 562 27.99 -2.54 -30.86
C PRO A 562 29.25 -3.23 -31.39
N VAL A 563 30.00 -3.92 -30.52
CA VAL A 563 31.18 -4.71 -30.86
C VAL A 563 30.82 -5.93 -31.71
N PHE A 564 29.70 -6.60 -31.44
CA PHE A 564 29.23 -7.75 -32.23
C PHE A 564 28.75 -7.32 -33.62
N LEU A 565 28.04 -6.19 -33.70
CA LEU A 565 27.63 -5.55 -34.95
C LEU A 565 28.86 -5.10 -35.77
N ILE A 566 29.85 -4.48 -35.12
CA ILE A 566 31.14 -4.16 -35.75
C ILE A 566 31.82 -5.44 -36.24
N THR A 567 31.86 -6.51 -35.44
CA THR A 567 32.52 -7.77 -35.84
C THR A 567 31.86 -8.40 -37.07
N ILE A 568 30.53 -8.40 -37.15
CA ILE A 568 29.78 -8.86 -38.34
C ILE A 568 30.10 -7.98 -39.55
N ILE A 569 30.12 -6.65 -39.38
CA ILE A 569 30.48 -5.70 -40.45
C ILE A 569 31.93 -5.95 -40.92
N THR A 570 32.88 -6.15 -40.01
CA THR A 570 34.28 -6.40 -40.36
C THR A 570 34.47 -7.75 -41.07
N ILE A 571 33.76 -8.81 -40.64
CA ILE A 571 33.80 -10.12 -41.31
C ILE A 571 33.19 -10.03 -42.71
N THR A 572 32.06 -9.34 -42.85
CA THR A 572 31.39 -9.15 -44.15
C THR A 572 32.25 -8.30 -45.10
N ALA A 573 32.90 -7.26 -44.58
CA ALA A 573 33.87 -6.46 -45.33
C ALA A 573 35.12 -7.27 -45.72
N ALA A 574 35.65 -8.12 -44.83
CA ALA A 574 36.78 -8.99 -45.14
C ALA A 574 36.43 -10.02 -46.22
N ILE A 575 35.25 -10.62 -46.17
CA ILE A 575 34.75 -11.54 -47.21
C ILE A 575 34.57 -10.78 -48.54
N GLY A 576 34.04 -9.56 -48.52
CA GLY A 576 33.92 -8.69 -49.70
C GLY A 576 35.26 -8.31 -50.31
N VAL A 577 36.28 -8.03 -49.50
CA VAL A 577 37.65 -7.74 -49.96
C VAL A 577 38.31 -8.98 -50.54
N VAL A 578 38.15 -10.16 -49.91
CA VAL A 578 38.67 -11.42 -50.45
C VAL A 578 38.00 -11.77 -51.78
N ALA A 579 36.67 -11.63 -51.88
CA ALA A 579 35.93 -11.84 -53.12
C ALA A 579 36.34 -10.83 -54.21
N GLY A 580 36.54 -9.55 -53.86
CA GLY A 580 37.02 -8.51 -54.77
C GLY A 580 38.46 -8.74 -55.25
N VAL A 581 39.36 -9.23 -54.39
CA VAL A 581 40.74 -9.58 -54.77
C VAL A 581 40.77 -10.82 -55.66
N VAL A 582 39.91 -11.81 -55.42
CA VAL A 582 39.77 -12.99 -56.29
C VAL A 582 39.19 -12.59 -57.66
N TYR A 583 38.21 -11.70 -57.69
CA TYR A 583 37.63 -11.15 -58.92
C TYR A 583 38.64 -10.29 -59.70
N LEU A 584 39.39 -9.40 -59.04
CA LEU A 584 40.41 -8.59 -59.71
C LEU A 584 41.60 -9.43 -60.22
N ARG A 585 41.92 -10.55 -59.56
CA ARG A 585 42.90 -11.53 -60.06
C ARG A 585 42.38 -12.30 -61.27
N SER A 586 41.08 -12.62 -61.35
CA SER A 586 40.50 -13.29 -62.51
C SER A 586 40.34 -12.35 -63.72
N VAL A 587 40.09 -11.06 -63.49
CA VAL A 587 39.97 -10.04 -64.54
C VAL A 587 41.33 -9.61 -65.12
N ARG A 588 42.43 -9.63 -64.33
CA ARG A 588 43.79 -9.34 -64.84
C ARG A 588 44.42 -10.44 -65.70
N ALA A 589 43.82 -11.63 -65.77
CA ALA A 589 44.39 -12.78 -66.46
C ALA A 589 44.00 -12.91 -67.96
N LYS A 590 43.28 -11.94 -68.54
CA LYS A 590 42.91 -11.98 -69.96
C LYS A 590 43.19 -10.64 -70.66
N PRO A 591 44.19 -10.55 -71.53
CA PRO A 591 44.21 -9.55 -72.59
C PRO A 591 43.41 -10.10 -73.78
N GLU A 592 42.20 -9.58 -74.00
CA GLU A 592 41.52 -9.79 -75.28
C GLU A 592 41.89 -8.64 -76.23
N TYR A 593 42.61 -8.99 -77.29
CA TYR A 593 42.89 -8.16 -78.45
C TYR A 593 41.73 -8.33 -79.45
N HIS A 594 41.11 -7.20 -79.83
CA HIS A 594 40.72 -6.74 -81.18
C HIS A 594 40.25 -7.78 -82.23
N ASP A 595 39.28 -7.56 -83.12
CA ASP A 595 38.56 -6.39 -83.64
C ASP A 595 37.36 -6.94 -84.44
N GLU A 596 36.24 -6.22 -84.55
CA GLU A 596 35.65 -5.83 -85.85
C GLU A 596 34.25 -5.17 -85.73
N TYR A 597 34.29 -3.84 -85.90
CA TYR A 597 33.44 -2.96 -86.74
C TYR A 597 31.88 -3.06 -86.83
N VAL A 598 31.23 -1.97 -86.33
CA VAL A 598 30.22 -1.01 -86.93
C VAL A 598 28.92 -1.62 -87.54
N VAL A 599 27.69 -1.09 -87.43
CA VAL A 599 27.16 0.28 -87.62
C VAL A 599 25.71 0.41 -87.10
N TYR A 600 25.43 1.57 -86.49
CA TYR A 600 24.17 2.32 -86.27
C TYR A 600 22.81 1.74 -86.70
N TYR A 601 21.84 1.75 -85.76
CA TYR A 601 20.89 2.86 -85.58
C TYR A 601 20.70 3.16 -84.10
#